data_AF-A0A4Q8S8C0-F1
#
_entry.id   AF-A0A4Q8S8C0-F1
#
_cell.length_a   1.000
_cell.length_b   1.000
_cell.length_c   1.000
_cell.angle_alpha   90.00
_cell.angle_beta   90.00
_cell.angle_gamma   90.00
#
_symmetry.space_group_name_H-M   'P 1'
#
loop_
_entity.id
_entity.type
_entity.pdbx_description
1 polymer ?
#
loop_
_entity_poly.entity_id
_entity_poly.type
_entity_poly.pdbx_seq_one_letter_code
_entity_poly.pdbx_strand_id
1 'polypeptide(L)'
;MKAFDLQRMALDNVPVAFLGEVALRSFYTFVLVFLFLKVTGRRGVRQMSLFEVLIILTLGSAAGDVAFYDDVPMLPVLVVFITLALLYRLVMWLMAHSEKLEDLLEGKSVVIVEDGELAWEKLQRSNMTEFEFFMELRLNGVEQLGQVRLAILETNGQISVYFFENKDVKPGLSILPEHCTPRFIVAPEAGDYACVRCSEVIRMNAGEKQLCPRCANPEWTKASRAKRVV
;
A
#
# COMPACT_ATOMS: atom_id res chain seq x y z
N MET A 1 3.06 -47.98 -17.46
CA MET A 1 2.48 -46.90 -16.63
C MET A 1 2.29 -45.69 -17.53
N LYS A 2 1.07 -45.37 -17.96
CA LYS A 2 0.82 -44.15 -18.75
C LYS A 2 0.79 -42.97 -17.77
N ALA A 3 1.79 -42.09 -17.87
CA ALA A 3 1.96 -40.94 -16.98
C ALA A 3 0.89 -39.85 -17.15
N PHE A 4 0.12 -39.90 -18.25
CA PHE A 4 -0.95 -38.95 -18.57
C PHE A 4 -2.23 -39.73 -18.89
N ASP A 5 -2.86 -40.28 -17.85
CA ASP A 5 -4.20 -40.84 -17.97
C ASP A 5 -5.21 -39.75 -17.59
N LEU A 6 -5.63 -38.98 -18.61
CA LEU A 6 -6.53 -37.83 -18.43
C LEU A 6 -7.85 -38.23 -17.75
N GLN A 7 -8.28 -39.48 -17.95
CA GLN A 7 -9.50 -40.03 -17.35
C GLN A 7 -9.31 -40.31 -15.85
N ARG A 8 -8.13 -40.82 -15.47
CA ARG A 8 -7.72 -40.98 -14.07
C ARG A 8 -7.49 -39.64 -13.37
N MET A 9 -6.99 -38.64 -14.09
CA MET A 9 -6.78 -37.29 -13.54
C MET A 9 -8.07 -36.46 -13.47
N ALA A 10 -9.04 -36.68 -14.36
CA ALA A 10 -10.24 -35.84 -14.45
C ALA A 10 -11.50 -36.43 -13.81
N LEU A 11 -11.70 -37.76 -13.86
CA LEU A 11 -12.99 -38.37 -13.54
C LEU A 11 -12.88 -39.59 -12.60
N ASP A 12 -11.69 -40.16 -12.45
CA ASP A 12 -11.33 -41.35 -11.65
C ASP A 12 -12.52 -42.29 -11.36
N ASN A 13 -13.22 -42.13 -10.21
CA ASN A 13 -14.47 -42.82 -9.85
C ASN A 13 -15.52 -41.88 -9.25
N VAL A 14 -15.55 -40.60 -9.65
CA VAL A 14 -16.45 -39.61 -9.05
C VAL A 14 -17.85 -39.73 -9.68
N PRO A 15 -18.91 -40.07 -8.91
CA PRO A 15 -20.25 -40.18 -9.49
C PRO A 15 -20.71 -38.81 -9.99
N VAL A 16 -21.31 -38.76 -11.19
CA VAL A 16 -21.84 -37.52 -11.78
C VAL A 16 -22.86 -36.80 -10.86
N ALA A 17 -23.52 -37.54 -9.98
CA ALA A 17 -24.38 -36.98 -8.94
C ALA A 17 -23.60 -36.12 -7.91
N PHE A 18 -22.40 -36.56 -7.52
CA PHE A 18 -21.51 -35.80 -6.64
C PHE A 18 -21.01 -34.52 -7.33
N LEU A 19 -20.73 -34.57 -8.63
CA LEU A 19 -20.37 -33.36 -9.39
C LEU A 19 -21.51 -32.33 -9.41
N GLY A 20 -22.77 -32.78 -9.53
CA GLY A 20 -23.95 -31.92 -9.43
C GLY A 20 -24.14 -31.32 -8.04
N GLU A 21 -23.87 -32.12 -6.99
CA GLU A 21 -23.87 -31.64 -5.61
C GLU A 21 -22.80 -30.57 -5.39
N VAL A 22 -21.55 -30.83 -5.79
CA VAL A 22 -20.44 -29.87 -5.73
C VAL A 22 -20.79 -28.57 -6.46
N ALA A 23 -21.43 -28.63 -7.63
CA ALA A 23 -21.86 -27.45 -8.36
C ALA A 23 -22.91 -26.63 -7.58
N LEU A 24 -23.89 -27.29 -6.94
CA LEU A 24 -24.87 -26.63 -6.09
C LEU A 24 -24.22 -26.02 -4.84
N ARG A 25 -23.33 -26.76 -4.17
CA ARG A 25 -22.58 -26.29 -2.99
C ARG A 25 -21.74 -25.06 -3.34
N SER A 26 -21.05 -25.10 -4.47
CA SER A 26 -20.22 -24.00 -4.99
C SER A 26 -21.07 -22.77 -5.34
N PHE A 27 -22.24 -22.96 -5.95
CA PHE A 27 -23.15 -21.85 -6.22
C PHE A 27 -23.67 -21.21 -4.92
N TYR A 28 -24.03 -22.04 -3.94
CA TYR A 28 -24.47 -21.58 -2.62
C TYR A 28 -23.38 -20.76 -1.91
N THR A 29 -22.15 -21.27 -1.83
CA THR A 29 -21.03 -20.54 -1.20
C THR A 29 -20.66 -19.27 -1.96
N PHE A 30 -20.70 -19.29 -3.29
CA PHE A 30 -20.51 -18.08 -4.11
C PHE A 30 -21.52 -16.99 -3.76
N VAL A 31 -22.81 -17.34 -3.66
CA VAL A 31 -23.85 -16.38 -3.26
C VAL A 31 -23.59 -15.82 -1.86
N LEU A 32 -23.18 -16.66 -0.90
CA LEU A 32 -22.84 -16.21 0.45
C LEU A 32 -21.65 -15.23 0.47
N VAL A 33 -20.56 -15.56 -0.23
CA VAL A 33 -19.38 -14.69 -0.34
C VAL A 33 -19.74 -13.38 -1.03
N PHE A 34 -20.52 -13.43 -2.11
CA PHE A 34 -20.99 -12.24 -2.81
C PHE A 34 -21.84 -11.33 -1.90
N LEU A 35 -22.77 -11.91 -1.13
CA LEU A 35 -23.57 -11.17 -0.16
C LEU A 35 -22.69 -10.55 0.95
N PHE A 36 -21.71 -11.30 1.45
CA PHE A 36 -20.76 -10.80 2.44
C PHE A 36 -19.98 -9.58 1.91
N LEU A 37 -19.36 -9.72 0.73
CA LEU A 37 -18.61 -8.63 0.10
C LEU A 37 -19.49 -7.39 -0.16
N LYS A 38 -20.76 -7.61 -0.51
CA LYS A 38 -21.73 -6.52 -0.68
C LYS A 38 -22.03 -5.78 0.63
N VAL A 39 -22.02 -6.48 1.77
CA VAL A 39 -22.20 -5.89 3.11
C VAL A 39 -20.94 -5.13 3.56
N THR A 40 -19.74 -5.63 3.25
CA THR A 40 -18.45 -4.98 3.54
C THR A 40 -18.29 -3.65 2.79
N GLY A 41 -18.95 -3.48 1.63
CA GLY A 41 -19.04 -2.21 0.91
C GLY A 41 -18.16 -2.12 -0.34
N ARG A 42 -18.02 -0.91 -0.91
CA ARG A 42 -17.31 -0.65 -2.19
C ARG A 42 -15.84 -0.23 -2.03
N ARG A 43 -15.11 -0.82 -1.07
CA ARG A 43 -13.66 -0.56 -0.97
C ARG A 43 -12.94 -1.37 -2.05
N GLY A 44 -12.15 -0.72 -2.89
CA GLY A 44 -11.34 -1.42 -3.88
C GLY A 44 -10.30 -2.31 -3.19
N VAL A 45 -9.86 -3.41 -3.84
CA VAL A 45 -8.88 -4.37 -3.26
C VAL A 45 -7.61 -3.68 -2.73
N ARG A 46 -7.17 -2.60 -3.37
CA ARG A 46 -6.00 -1.79 -2.96
C ARG A 46 -6.22 -0.90 -1.74
N GLN A 47 -7.45 -0.70 -1.31
CA GLN A 47 -7.82 0.15 -0.18
C GLN A 47 -8.34 -0.66 1.01
N MET A 48 -8.33 -1.99 0.91
CA MET A 48 -8.77 -2.86 1.99
C MET A 48 -7.79 -2.79 3.16
N SER A 49 -8.32 -2.76 4.38
CA SER A 49 -7.49 -2.86 5.57
C SER A 49 -6.95 -4.28 5.72
N LEU A 50 -5.85 -4.45 6.47
CA LEU A 50 -5.31 -5.78 6.79
C LEU A 50 -6.36 -6.68 7.45
N PHE A 51 -7.25 -6.09 8.26
CA PHE A 51 -8.36 -6.79 8.90
C PHE A 51 -9.38 -7.33 7.88
N GLU A 52 -9.75 -6.53 6.87
CA GLU A 52 -10.65 -6.96 5.80
C GLU A 52 -10.04 -8.12 4.99
N VAL A 53 -8.74 -8.05 4.69
CA VAL A 53 -8.01 -9.12 4.01
C VAL A 53 -8.04 -10.41 4.83
N LEU A 54 -7.80 -10.34 6.15
CA LEU A 54 -7.86 -11.51 7.03
C LEU A 54 -9.24 -12.18 7.00
N ILE A 55 -10.32 -11.40 7.03
CA ILE A 55 -11.69 -11.96 6.98
C ILE A 55 -11.95 -12.61 5.63
N ILE A 56 -11.57 -11.97 4.52
CA ILE A 56 -11.77 -12.52 3.17
C ILE A 56 -11.00 -13.84 3.00
N LEU A 57 -9.76 -13.93 3.49
CA LEU A 57 -8.98 -15.16 3.45
C LEU A 57 -9.62 -16.29 4.27
N THR A 58 -10.13 -15.95 5.46
CA THR A 58 -10.83 -16.90 6.34
C THR A 58 -12.12 -17.41 5.70
N LEU A 59 -12.90 -16.52 5.08
CA LEU A 59 -14.11 -16.86 4.34
C LEU A 59 -13.81 -17.72 3.11
N GLY A 60 -12.75 -17.40 2.39
CA GLY A 60 -12.30 -18.18 1.23
C GLY A 60 -11.97 -19.63 1.60
N SER A 61 -11.29 -19.83 2.73
CA SER A 61 -11.00 -21.18 3.25
C SER A 61 -12.30 -21.93 3.60
N ALA A 62 -13.18 -21.33 4.40
CA ALA A 62 -14.43 -21.97 4.81
C ALA A 62 -15.38 -22.25 3.63
N ALA A 63 -15.38 -21.38 2.61
CA ALA A 63 -16.14 -21.57 1.39
C ALA A 63 -15.60 -22.72 0.54
N GLY A 64 -14.27 -22.87 0.47
CA GLY A 64 -13.61 -23.99 -0.20
C GLY A 64 -13.99 -25.32 0.44
N ASP A 65 -13.93 -25.39 1.77
CA ASP A 65 -14.19 -26.64 2.50
C ASP A 65 -15.60 -27.19 2.21
N VAL A 66 -16.63 -26.35 2.19
CA VAL A 66 -18.01 -26.78 1.86
C VAL A 66 -18.20 -27.15 0.41
N ALA A 67 -17.46 -26.51 -0.49
CA ALA A 67 -17.57 -26.79 -1.91
C ALA A 67 -16.96 -28.14 -2.27
N PHE A 68 -15.85 -28.52 -1.62
CA PHE A 68 -15.09 -29.72 -1.98
C PHE A 68 -15.39 -30.95 -1.13
N TYR A 69 -15.68 -30.79 0.15
CA TYR A 69 -15.84 -31.91 1.08
C TYR A 69 -17.32 -32.20 1.33
N ASP A 70 -17.76 -33.43 1.08
CA ASP A 70 -19.14 -33.89 1.25
C ASP A 70 -19.54 -34.03 2.72
N ASP A 71 -18.58 -34.33 3.60
CA ASP A 71 -18.73 -34.49 5.04
C ASP A 71 -18.96 -33.18 5.80
N VAL A 72 -18.75 -32.02 5.16
CA VAL A 72 -19.01 -30.69 5.73
C VAL A 72 -20.44 -30.24 5.41
N PRO A 73 -21.34 -30.14 6.40
CA PRO A 73 -22.70 -29.65 6.16
C PRO A 73 -22.69 -28.15 5.83
N MET A 74 -23.65 -27.69 5.02
CA MET A 74 -23.75 -26.27 4.62
C MET A 74 -24.15 -25.33 5.77
N LEU A 75 -24.87 -25.85 6.77
CA LEU A 75 -25.46 -25.05 7.85
C LEU A 75 -24.41 -24.48 8.83
N PRO A 76 -23.41 -25.27 9.30
CA PRO A 76 -22.25 -24.73 10.02
C PRO A 76 -21.57 -23.58 9.30
N VAL A 77 -21.42 -23.66 7.97
CA VAL A 77 -20.76 -22.57 7.21
C VAL A 77 -21.64 -21.35 7.07
N LEU A 78 -22.96 -21.51 6.93
CA LEU A 78 -23.86 -20.36 7.06
C LEU A 78 -23.66 -19.64 8.41
N VAL A 79 -23.52 -20.41 9.51
CA VAL A 79 -23.26 -19.84 10.84
C VAL A 79 -21.91 -19.14 10.89
N VAL A 80 -20.85 -19.71 10.29
CA VAL A 80 -19.53 -19.06 10.18
C VAL A 80 -19.64 -17.73 9.43
N PHE A 81 -20.33 -17.70 8.29
CA PHE A 81 -20.53 -16.48 7.50
C PHE A 81 -21.30 -15.41 8.28
N ILE A 82 -22.39 -15.78 8.95
CA ILE A 82 -23.16 -14.86 9.79
C ILE A 82 -22.29 -14.34 10.95
N THR A 83 -21.51 -15.22 11.58
CA THR A 83 -20.63 -14.85 12.70
C THR A 83 -19.56 -13.87 12.25
N LEU A 84 -18.90 -14.13 11.11
CA LEU A 84 -17.89 -13.23 10.56
C LEU A 84 -18.49 -11.90 10.10
N ALA A 85 -19.69 -11.90 9.54
CA ALA A 85 -20.40 -10.66 9.18
C ALA A 85 -20.75 -9.82 10.41
N LEU A 86 -21.24 -10.45 11.48
CA LEU A 86 -21.52 -9.78 12.75
C LEU A 86 -20.24 -9.26 13.41
N LEU A 87 -19.17 -10.05 13.40
CA LEU A 87 -17.88 -9.66 13.94
C LEU A 87 -17.30 -8.47 13.17
N TYR A 88 -17.34 -8.51 11.83
CA TYR A 88 -16.93 -7.38 10.99
C TYR A 88 -17.69 -6.11 11.37
N ARG A 89 -19.03 -6.20 11.45
CA ARG A 89 -19.86 -5.04 11.78
C ARG A 89 -19.63 -4.54 13.21
N LEU A 90 -19.39 -5.43 14.16
CA LEU A 90 -19.03 -5.08 15.55
C LEU A 90 -17.69 -4.34 15.59
N VAL A 91 -16.66 -4.86 14.93
CA VAL A 91 -15.34 -4.23 14.88
C VAL A 91 -15.42 -2.85 14.23
N MET A 92 -16.10 -2.72 13.09
CA MET A 92 -16.30 -1.43 12.44
C MET A 92 -17.05 -0.43 13.34
N TRP A 93 -18.06 -0.89 14.08
CA TRP A 93 -18.79 -0.04 15.03
C TRP A 93 -17.91 0.38 16.22
N LEU A 94 -17.08 -0.52 16.74
CA LEU A 94 -16.15 -0.23 17.83
C LEU A 94 -15.06 0.76 17.39
N MET A 95 -14.52 0.60 16.18
CA MET A 95 -13.55 1.54 15.61
C MET A 95 -14.15 2.94 15.46
N ALA A 96 -15.39 3.04 14.97
CA ALA A 96 -16.09 4.31 14.85
C ALA A 96 -16.35 5.03 16.20
N HIS A 97 -16.25 4.34 17.34
CA HIS A 97 -16.41 4.93 18.67
C HIS A 97 -15.09 5.10 19.43
N SER A 98 -13.99 4.53 18.95
CA SER A 98 -12.72 4.51 19.68
C SER A 98 -11.53 4.66 18.75
N GLU A 99 -10.98 5.88 18.70
CA GLU A 99 -9.74 6.20 17.97
C GLU A 99 -8.60 5.24 18.35
N LYS A 100 -8.47 4.86 19.62
CA LYS A 100 -7.42 3.90 20.05
C LYS A 100 -7.54 2.52 19.41
N LEU A 101 -8.77 2.10 19.06
CA LEU A 101 -9.01 0.81 18.44
C LEU A 101 -8.80 0.89 16.93
N GLU A 102 -9.20 2.00 16.32
CA GLU A 102 -8.86 2.35 14.94
C GLU A 102 -7.34 2.38 14.76
N ASP A 103 -6.63 3.08 15.64
CA ASP A 103 -5.16 3.16 15.66
C ASP A 103 -4.49 1.80 15.83
N LEU A 104 -5.11 0.87 16.57
CA LEU A 104 -4.57 -0.46 16.82
C LEU A 104 -4.81 -1.41 15.64
N LEU A 105 -5.98 -1.31 14.98
CA LEU A 105 -6.41 -2.23 13.93
C LEU A 105 -6.04 -1.76 12.51
N GLU A 106 -6.17 -0.46 12.24
CA GLU A 106 -5.84 0.16 10.95
C GLU A 106 -4.52 0.93 11.01
N GLY A 107 -4.13 1.49 12.17
CA GLY A 107 -2.93 2.30 12.30
C GLY A 107 -3.22 3.81 12.20
N LYS A 108 -2.15 4.62 12.14
CA LYS A 108 -2.26 6.07 11.94
C LYS A 108 -1.62 6.49 10.62
N SER A 109 -2.29 7.41 9.93
CA SER A 109 -1.66 8.15 8.84
C SER A 109 -0.51 9.01 9.38
N VAL A 110 0.61 9.08 8.66
CA VAL A 110 1.79 9.85 9.08
C VAL A 110 2.20 10.82 7.98
N VAL A 111 2.39 12.09 8.32
CA VAL A 111 2.96 13.08 7.40
C VAL A 111 4.46 12.81 7.23
N ILE A 112 4.86 12.47 6.01
CA ILE A 112 6.25 12.15 5.63
C ILE A 112 6.96 13.31 4.93
N VAL A 113 6.25 14.07 4.10
CA VAL A 113 6.77 15.28 3.46
C VAL A 113 5.90 16.47 3.81
N GLU A 114 6.53 17.56 4.21
CA GLU A 114 5.88 18.83 4.50
C GLU A 114 6.69 19.96 3.87
N ASP A 115 6.05 20.76 3.03
CA ASP A 115 6.66 21.88 2.29
C ASP A 115 7.96 21.55 1.51
N GLY A 116 8.06 20.31 1.03
CA GLY A 116 9.20 19.79 0.26
C GLY A 116 10.32 19.20 1.12
N GLU A 117 10.20 19.23 2.45
CA GLU A 117 11.15 18.62 3.38
C GLU A 117 10.74 17.20 3.75
N LEU A 118 11.71 16.28 3.77
CA LEU A 118 11.47 14.88 4.12
C LEU A 118 11.70 14.64 5.62
N ALA A 119 10.70 14.06 6.30
CA ALA A 119 10.78 13.63 7.69
C ALA A 119 11.29 12.18 7.78
N TRP A 120 12.59 12.00 7.52
CA TRP A 120 13.25 10.69 7.44
C TRP A 120 12.97 9.77 8.64
N GLU A 121 13.01 10.32 9.87
CA GLU A 121 12.77 9.55 11.10
C GLU A 121 11.37 8.95 11.15
N LYS A 122 10.37 9.64 10.58
CA LYS A 122 9.00 9.14 10.51
C LYS A 122 8.87 8.00 9.51
N LEU A 123 9.56 8.11 8.38
CA LEU A 123 9.59 7.06 7.35
C LEU A 123 10.29 5.79 7.87
N GLN A 124 11.42 5.91 8.58
CA GLN A 124 12.10 4.76 9.16
C GLN A 124 11.29 4.03 10.24
N ARG A 125 10.38 4.73 10.93
CA ARG A 125 9.46 4.12 11.89
C ARG A 125 8.26 3.46 11.22
N SER A 126 8.00 3.79 9.95
CA SER A 126 6.99 3.11 9.14
C SER A 126 7.60 1.86 8.48
N ASN A 127 6.78 0.85 8.20
CA ASN A 127 7.20 -0.36 7.47
C ASN A 127 7.39 -0.10 5.95
N MET A 128 7.81 1.11 5.56
CA MET A 128 8.03 1.50 4.17
C MET A 128 9.48 1.97 3.98
N THR A 129 10.15 1.44 2.98
CA THR A 129 11.51 1.85 2.61
C THR A 129 11.51 3.16 1.83
N GLU A 130 12.63 3.88 1.83
CA GLU A 130 12.82 5.08 1.00
C GLU A 130 12.60 4.82 -0.49
N PHE A 131 13.06 3.66 -0.97
CA PHE A 131 12.90 3.26 -2.35
C PHE A 131 11.41 3.13 -2.73
N GLU A 132 10.61 2.50 -1.86
CA GLU A 132 9.16 2.37 -2.05
C GLU A 132 8.47 3.73 -1.95
N PHE A 133 8.84 4.56 -0.99
CA PHE A 133 8.31 5.91 -0.84
C PHE A 133 8.52 6.75 -2.11
N PHE A 134 9.75 6.81 -2.61
CA PHE A 134 10.04 7.54 -3.85
C PHE A 134 9.44 6.88 -5.08
N MET A 135 9.27 5.56 -5.10
CA MET A 135 8.57 4.86 -6.18
C MET A 135 7.12 5.34 -6.27
N GLU A 136 6.40 5.34 -5.15
CA GLU A 136 5.00 5.80 -5.10
C GLU A 136 4.87 7.28 -5.48
N LEU A 137 5.79 8.15 -5.04
CA LEU A 137 5.81 9.54 -5.49
C LEU A 137 6.02 9.66 -7.01
N ARG A 138 6.94 8.87 -7.59
CA ARG A 138 7.15 8.85 -9.06
C ARG A 138 5.92 8.36 -9.81
N LEU A 139 5.22 7.34 -9.29
CA LEU A 139 3.94 6.87 -9.86
C LEU A 139 2.84 7.94 -9.80
N ASN A 140 2.89 8.84 -8.82
CA ASN A 140 2.04 10.02 -8.72
C ASN A 140 2.49 11.21 -9.61
N GLY A 141 3.53 11.02 -10.44
CA GLY A 141 4.05 12.04 -11.34
C GLY A 141 4.90 13.11 -10.67
N VAL A 142 5.45 12.82 -9.48
CA VAL A 142 6.44 13.68 -8.80
C VAL A 142 7.81 13.41 -9.41
N GLU A 143 8.53 14.46 -9.78
CA GLU A 143 9.92 14.38 -10.23
C GLU A 143 10.89 14.86 -9.14
N GLN A 144 10.45 15.82 -8.33
CA GLN A 144 11.27 16.42 -7.27
C GLN A 144 10.41 16.90 -6.08
N LEU A 145 10.96 16.82 -4.87
CA LEU A 145 10.19 17.02 -3.62
C LEU A 145 9.69 18.45 -3.40
N GLY A 146 10.33 19.47 -3.98
CA GLY A 146 9.85 20.86 -3.96
C GLY A 146 8.55 21.10 -4.74
N GLN A 147 8.03 20.09 -5.45
CA GLN A 147 6.67 20.08 -6.00
C GLN A 147 5.62 19.70 -4.94
N VAL A 148 6.03 19.01 -3.88
CA VAL A 148 5.16 18.39 -2.89
C VAL A 148 4.99 19.32 -1.70
N ARG A 149 3.75 19.77 -1.47
CA ARG A 149 3.38 20.54 -0.29
C ARG A 149 3.14 19.64 0.91
N LEU A 150 2.48 18.50 0.71
CA LEU A 150 2.18 17.55 1.76
C LEU A 150 2.15 16.13 1.18
N ALA A 151 2.90 15.20 1.78
CA ALA A 151 2.74 13.77 1.53
C ALA A 151 2.40 13.05 2.83
N ILE A 152 1.30 12.31 2.80
CA ILE A 152 0.78 11.54 3.93
C ILE A 152 0.88 10.06 3.57
N LEU A 153 1.57 9.28 4.40
CA LEU A 153 1.54 7.82 4.35
C LEU A 153 0.27 7.35 5.05
N GLU A 154 -0.63 6.74 4.30
CA GLU A 154 -1.91 6.20 4.78
C GLU A 154 -1.72 4.83 5.45
N THR A 155 -2.73 4.41 6.20
CA THR A 155 -2.77 3.13 6.94
C THR A 155 -2.66 1.90 6.05
N ASN A 156 -3.13 2.00 4.80
CA ASN A 156 -3.04 0.95 3.80
C ASN A 156 -1.70 0.96 3.02
N GLY A 157 -0.74 1.81 3.41
CA GLY A 157 0.57 1.94 2.77
C GLY A 157 0.57 2.82 1.50
N GLN A 158 -0.58 3.37 1.11
CA GLN A 158 -0.65 4.33 0.01
C GLN A 158 -0.16 5.72 0.45
N ILE A 159 0.19 6.56 -0.53
CA ILE A 159 0.65 7.92 -0.27
C ILE A 159 -0.31 8.91 -0.89
N SER A 160 -0.90 9.75 -0.04
CA SER A 160 -1.68 10.92 -0.46
C SER A 160 -0.73 12.08 -0.71
N VAL A 161 -0.71 12.62 -1.94
CA VAL A 161 0.19 13.71 -2.35
C VAL A 161 -0.59 14.97 -2.68
N TYR A 162 -0.23 16.07 -2.03
CA TYR A 162 -0.73 17.41 -2.31
C TYR A 162 0.41 18.26 -2.85
N PHE A 163 0.15 18.94 -3.96
CA PHE A 163 1.16 19.69 -4.70
C PHE A 163 1.06 21.19 -4.43
N PHE A 164 2.18 21.89 -4.63
CA PHE A 164 2.16 23.34 -4.82
C PHE A 164 1.56 23.71 -6.18
N GLU A 165 1.03 24.93 -6.30
CA GLU A 165 0.75 25.51 -7.61
C GLU A 165 2.06 25.72 -8.40
N ASN A 166 2.00 25.68 -9.73
CA ASN A 166 3.19 25.82 -10.60
C ASN A 166 4.00 27.12 -10.39
N LYS A 167 3.40 28.15 -9.79
CA LYS A 167 4.05 29.42 -9.44
C LYS A 167 4.83 29.34 -8.12
N ASP A 168 4.42 28.44 -7.23
CA ASP A 168 4.95 28.28 -5.87
C ASP A 168 5.90 27.07 -5.73
N VAL A 169 6.09 26.29 -6.81
CA VAL A 169 7.05 25.18 -6.85
C VAL A 169 8.45 25.68 -6.50
N LYS A 170 9.04 25.09 -5.47
CA LYS A 170 10.38 25.38 -5.01
C LYS A 170 11.38 24.43 -5.67
N PRO A 171 12.68 24.80 -5.77
CA PRO A 171 13.72 23.83 -6.05
C PRO A 171 13.72 22.76 -4.95
N GLY A 172 14.02 21.52 -5.30
CA GLY A 172 14.01 20.43 -4.33
C GLY A 172 14.83 19.23 -4.76
N LEU A 173 14.83 18.21 -3.91
CA LEU A 173 15.51 16.95 -4.16
C LEU A 173 14.87 16.22 -5.35
N SER A 174 15.68 15.90 -6.37
CA SER A 174 15.29 14.94 -7.42
C SER A 174 15.09 13.56 -6.78
N ILE A 175 13.91 12.98 -6.96
CA ILE A 175 13.58 11.65 -6.43
C ILE A 175 13.91 10.52 -7.43
N LEU A 176 14.62 10.85 -8.51
CA LEU A 176 15.04 9.87 -9.49
C LEU A 176 16.10 8.93 -8.91
N PRO A 177 16.20 7.68 -9.40
CA PRO A 177 17.21 6.73 -8.95
C PRO A 177 18.65 7.27 -9.01
N GLU A 178 19.55 6.68 -8.22
CA GLU A 178 20.94 7.15 -8.09
C GLU A 178 21.69 7.15 -9.43
N HIS A 179 21.42 6.20 -10.30
CA HIS A 179 22.03 6.13 -11.63
C HIS A 179 21.53 7.21 -12.60
N CYS A 180 20.44 7.90 -12.27
CA CYS A 180 19.90 9.03 -13.04
C CYS A 180 20.34 10.39 -12.46
N THR A 181 20.82 10.42 -11.21
CA THR A 181 21.05 11.68 -10.49
C THR A 181 22.43 11.68 -9.83
N PRO A 182 23.38 12.51 -10.28
CA PRO A 182 24.70 12.55 -9.67
C PRO A 182 24.63 13.10 -8.24
N ARG A 183 25.43 12.50 -7.35
CA ARG A 183 25.60 12.92 -5.96
C ARG A 183 27.01 13.45 -5.72
N PHE A 184 27.10 14.45 -4.87
CA PHE A 184 28.33 15.21 -4.63
C PHE A 184 28.53 15.40 -3.12
N ILE A 185 29.77 15.26 -2.66
CA ILE A 185 30.20 15.71 -1.33
C ILE A 185 30.79 17.13 -1.40
N VAL A 186 31.31 17.50 -2.56
CA VAL A 186 31.89 18.82 -2.87
C VAL A 186 31.14 19.38 -4.06
N ALA A 187 30.63 20.60 -3.96
CA ALA A 187 29.86 21.21 -5.03
C ALA A 187 30.74 21.45 -6.27
N PRO A 188 30.45 20.86 -7.45
CA PRO A 188 31.25 21.06 -8.65
C PRO A 188 31.16 22.48 -9.22
N GLU A 189 30.02 23.15 -9.01
CA GLU A 189 29.73 24.48 -9.53
C GLU A 189 28.87 25.27 -8.53
N ALA A 190 28.76 26.59 -8.72
CA ALA A 190 27.91 27.40 -7.86
C ALA A 190 26.42 27.19 -8.21
N GLY A 191 25.58 26.86 -7.23
CA GLY A 191 24.19 26.53 -7.48
C GLY A 191 23.41 26.15 -6.24
N ASP A 192 22.15 25.78 -6.45
CA ASP A 192 21.28 25.26 -5.38
C ASP A 192 21.45 23.74 -5.31
N TYR A 193 21.67 23.24 -4.10
CA TYR A 193 21.89 21.82 -3.83
C TYR A 193 20.86 21.34 -2.80
N ALA A 194 20.25 20.20 -3.09
CA ALA A 194 19.32 19.54 -2.21
C ALA A 194 20.03 18.41 -1.45
N CYS A 195 19.81 18.34 -0.14
CA CYS A 195 20.30 17.25 0.69
C CYS A 195 19.61 15.93 0.30
N VAL A 196 20.38 14.89 0.00
CA VAL A 196 19.81 13.59 -0.44
C VAL A 196 18.99 12.89 0.64
N ARG A 197 19.24 13.20 1.92
CA ARG A 197 18.55 12.57 3.06
C ARG A 197 17.27 13.30 3.48
N CYS A 198 17.30 14.64 3.48
CA CYS A 198 16.25 15.43 4.11
C CYS A 198 15.59 16.47 3.21
N SER A 199 16.06 16.59 1.96
CA SER A 199 15.56 17.53 0.95
C SER A 199 15.79 19.02 1.24
N GLU A 200 16.51 19.36 2.31
CA GLU A 200 16.93 20.75 2.57
C GLU A 200 17.70 21.32 1.38
N VAL A 201 17.34 22.53 0.93
CA VAL A 201 17.98 23.18 -0.22
C VAL A 201 18.80 24.36 0.25
N ILE A 202 20.10 24.31 -0.03
CA ILE A 202 21.03 25.40 0.24
C ILE A 202 21.75 25.84 -1.03
N ARG A 203 22.26 27.07 -1.03
CA ARG A 203 23.12 27.56 -2.11
C ARG A 203 24.57 27.34 -1.74
N MET A 204 25.33 26.68 -2.61
CA MET A 204 26.75 26.37 -2.43
C MET A 204 27.57 26.97 -3.56
N ASN A 205 28.82 27.33 -3.27
CA ASN A 205 29.81 27.78 -4.25
C ASN A 205 30.61 26.59 -4.80
N ALA A 206 31.26 26.78 -5.95
CA ALA A 206 32.13 25.76 -6.52
C ALA A 206 33.29 25.41 -5.55
N GLY A 207 33.52 24.12 -5.33
CA GLY A 207 34.53 23.60 -4.39
C GLY A 207 34.09 23.59 -2.93
N GLU A 208 32.87 24.04 -2.60
CA GLU A 208 32.39 24.10 -1.23
C GLU A 208 32.01 22.72 -0.69
N LYS A 209 32.40 22.44 0.56
CA LYS A 209 32.07 21.22 1.30
C LYS A 209 31.37 21.60 2.59
N GLN A 210 30.08 21.29 2.69
CA GLN A 210 29.26 21.64 3.84
C GLN A 210 28.40 20.44 4.27
N LEU A 211 28.18 20.29 5.59
CA LEU A 211 27.20 19.35 6.12
C LEU A 211 25.81 19.99 6.07
N CYS A 212 24.78 19.20 5.79
CA CYS A 212 23.42 19.70 5.79
C CYS A 212 23.05 20.32 7.15
N PRO A 213 22.54 21.55 7.20
CA PRO A 213 22.22 22.22 8.46
C PRO A 213 21.08 21.53 9.24
N ARG A 214 20.24 20.76 8.54
CA ARG A 214 19.07 20.08 9.12
C ARG A 214 19.38 18.67 9.65
N CYS A 215 20.17 17.88 8.92
CA CYS A 215 20.39 16.46 9.24
C CYS A 215 21.86 16.03 9.28
N ALA A 216 22.80 16.98 9.15
CA ALA A 216 24.25 16.76 9.12
C ALA A 216 24.75 15.79 8.04
N ASN A 217 23.94 15.49 7.02
CA ASN A 217 24.34 14.64 5.90
C ASN A 217 25.35 15.35 4.98
N PRO A 218 26.44 14.70 4.56
CA PRO A 218 27.47 15.30 3.70
C PRO A 218 27.17 15.20 2.21
N GLU A 219 26.19 14.39 1.81
CA GLU A 219 25.85 14.16 0.41
C GLU A 219 24.74 15.09 -0.09
N TRP A 220 24.97 15.60 -1.30
CA TRP A 220 24.16 16.59 -1.97
C TRP A 220 23.88 16.18 -3.40
N THR A 221 22.79 16.68 -3.98
CA THR A 221 22.56 16.64 -5.41
C THR A 221 22.11 18.02 -5.90
N LYS A 222 22.25 18.30 -7.19
CA LYS A 222 21.81 19.59 -7.74
C LYS A 222 20.28 19.68 -7.59
N ALA A 223 19.78 20.77 -7.01
CA ALA A 223 18.35 20.94 -6.79
C ALA A 223 17.62 21.01 -8.14
N SER A 224 16.59 20.19 -8.30
CA SER A 224 15.77 20.18 -9.51
C SER A 224 14.73 21.30 -9.43
N ARG A 225 14.49 21.96 -10.57
CA ARG A 225 13.45 22.98 -10.75
C ARG A 225 12.34 22.48 -11.68
N ALA A 226 12.30 21.17 -11.93
CA ALA A 226 11.27 20.55 -12.74
C ALA A 226 9.88 20.89 -12.17
N LYS A 227 8.96 21.23 -13.06
CA LYS A 227 7.54 21.43 -12.75
C LYS A 227 6.77 20.23 -13.23
N ARG A 228 5.67 19.92 -12.55
CA ARG A 228 4.79 18.84 -12.96
C ARG A 228 4.18 19.16 -14.33
N VAL A 229 4.30 18.23 -15.26
CA VAL A 229 3.56 18.27 -16.53
C VAL A 229 2.24 17.54 -16.27
N VAL A 230 1.14 18.29 -16.26
CA VAL A 230 -0.23 17.79 -16.05
C VAL A 230 -0.89 17.51 -17.39
#